data_AF-A0A1V5PAT9-F1
#
_entry.id   AF-A0A1V5PAT9-F1
#
_cell.length_a   1.000
_cell.length_b   1.000
_cell.length_c   1.000
_cell.angle_alpha   90.00
_cell.angle_beta   90.00
_cell.angle_gamma   90.00
#
_symmetry.space_group_name_H-M   'P 1'
#
loop_
_entity.id
_entity.type
_entity.pdbx_description
1 polymer ?
#
loop_
_entity_poly.entity_id
_entity_poly.type
_entity_poly.pdbx_seq_one_letter_code
_entity_poly.pdbx_strand_id
1 'polypeptide(L)'
;MQVQEPTPGIWRIILQGDAITGSGEYHAWLPITGLISPNVEFSNPSQFMTIVIPSTATGSIVLGAYNSHDNSLYAASSWGPTLVPKLAPDLVAPGVSVGGAVPGGYGAFSGTSIAAAITAGASAILLQWGIVLGNEPYMNSARVRALLILGCDTTADLQHPNMQWGYGSLNLFNSLRILKDQDQKS
;
A
#
# COMPACT_ATOMS: atom_id res chain seq x y z
N MET A 1 1.29 22.10 15.06
CA MET A 1 1.60 22.12 16.52
C MET A 1 2.86 21.29 16.72
N GLN A 2 3.84 21.80 17.45
CA GLN A 2 5.05 21.05 17.82
C GLN A 2 5.16 21.10 19.35
N VAL A 3 5.37 19.95 19.98
CA VAL A 3 5.58 19.84 21.42
C VAL A 3 7.04 19.45 21.63
N GLN A 4 7.77 20.23 22.44
CA GLN A 4 9.16 19.99 22.78
C GLN A 4 9.25 19.57 24.25
N GLU A 5 10.09 18.58 24.54
CA GLU A 5 10.32 18.05 25.90
C GLU A 5 9.03 17.79 26.70
N PRO A 6 8.08 16.99 26.16
CA PRO A 6 6.82 16.73 26.85
C PRO A 6 7.06 15.89 28.12
N THR A 7 6.43 16.29 29.22
CA THR A 7 6.32 15.44 30.40
C THR A 7 5.56 14.15 30.05
N PRO A 8 6.07 12.96 30.41
CA PRO A 8 5.35 11.71 30.22
C PRO A 8 3.99 11.72 30.94
N GLY A 9 2.95 11.24 30.27
CA GLY A 9 1.60 11.17 30.84
C GLY A 9 0.51 11.20 29.79
N ILE A 10 -0.74 11.28 30.26
CA ILE A 10 -1.91 11.41 29.38
C ILE A 10 -2.08 12.89 29.03
N TRP A 11 -1.94 13.20 27.75
CA TRP A 11 -2.18 14.54 27.22
C TRP A 11 -3.59 14.63 26.63
N ARG A 12 -4.24 15.78 26.83
CA ARG A 12 -5.54 16.09 26.22
C ARG A 12 -5.38 17.23 25.22
N ILE A 13 -5.70 16.95 23.97
CA ILE A 13 -5.76 17.95 22.90
C ILE A 13 -7.23 18.27 22.66
N ILE A 14 -7.61 19.54 22.81
CA ILE A 14 -8.99 20.02 22.63
C ILE A 14 -9.04 20.83 21.33
N LEU A 15 -9.85 20.39 20.38
CA LEU A 15 -10.12 21.11 19.14
C LEU A 15 -11.43 21.88 19.29
N GLN A 16 -11.39 23.20 19.04
CA GLN A 16 -12.56 24.07 19.03
C GLN A 16 -12.64 24.78 17.69
N GLY A 17 -13.78 24.64 16.99
CA GLY A 17 -14.05 25.33 15.73
C GLY A 17 -14.92 26.56 15.96
N ASP A 18 -14.46 27.73 15.52
CA ASP A 18 -15.18 29.01 15.71
C ASP A 18 -16.18 29.26 14.56
N ALA A 19 -15.77 29.01 13.32
CA ALA A 19 -16.63 29.04 12.14
C ALA A 19 -16.33 27.84 11.25
N ILE A 20 -17.22 26.85 11.24
CA ILE A 20 -17.07 25.62 10.43
C ILE A 20 -17.86 25.78 9.14
N THR A 21 -17.17 25.78 8.00
CA THR A 21 -17.79 25.71 6.67
C THR A 21 -17.56 24.31 6.09
N GLY A 22 -18.64 23.59 5.74
CA GLY A 22 -18.57 22.22 5.22
C GLY A 22 -18.78 21.12 6.28
N SER A 23 -18.07 20.00 6.16
CA SER A 23 -18.29 18.79 6.99
C SER A 23 -17.76 18.91 8.43
N GLY A 24 -16.80 19.78 8.69
CA GLY A 24 -16.14 19.89 10.00
C GLY A 24 -15.25 18.68 10.36
N GLU A 25 -14.96 17.82 9.39
CA GLU A 25 -14.08 16.66 9.58
C GLU A 25 -12.63 17.12 9.83
N TYR A 26 -11.94 16.41 10.73
CA TYR A 26 -10.55 16.67 11.07
C TYR A 26 -9.78 15.36 11.17
N HIS A 27 -8.48 15.45 10.97
CA HIS A 27 -7.56 14.33 11.07
C HIS A 27 -6.29 14.77 11.79
N ALA A 28 -5.73 13.88 12.61
CA ALA A 28 -4.48 14.09 13.31
C ALA A 28 -3.63 12.82 13.19
N TRP A 29 -2.35 13.01 12.86
CA TRP A 29 -1.38 11.92 12.76
C TRP A 29 -0.22 12.18 13.71
N LEU A 30 0.29 11.09 14.28
CA LEU A 30 1.59 11.08 14.92
C LEU A 30 2.67 10.79 13.86
N PRO A 31 3.92 11.20 14.09
CA PRO A 31 5.05 10.79 13.26
C PRO A 31 5.11 9.26 13.07
N ILE A 32 5.71 8.83 11.94
CA ILE A 32 5.88 7.41 11.64
C ILE A 32 6.70 6.70 12.73
N THR A 33 6.44 5.40 12.90
CA THR A 33 7.16 4.53 13.84
C THR A 33 8.67 4.65 13.66
N GLY A 34 9.40 4.76 14.78
CA GLY A 34 10.86 4.92 14.79
C GLY A 34 11.34 6.37 14.85
N LEU A 35 10.48 7.36 14.63
CA LEU A 35 10.81 8.78 14.84
C LEU A 35 10.43 9.32 16.22
N ILE A 36 9.51 8.63 16.91
CA ILE A 36 9.09 8.93 18.28
C ILE A 36 9.08 7.65 19.11
N SER A 37 8.99 7.79 20.44
CA SER A 37 8.84 6.64 21.34
C SER A 37 7.60 5.82 20.97
N PRO A 38 7.69 4.47 20.96
CA PRO A 38 6.55 3.59 20.63
C PRO A 38 5.40 3.69 21.64
N ASN A 39 5.65 4.29 22.82
CA ASN A 39 4.62 4.51 23.84
C ASN A 39 3.81 5.80 23.60
N VAL A 40 4.10 6.54 22.52
CA VAL A 40 3.33 7.72 22.12
C VAL A 40 2.26 7.28 21.13
N GLU A 41 1.03 7.19 21.61
CA GLU A 41 -0.13 6.77 20.81
C GLU A 41 -1.37 7.60 21.15
N PHE A 42 -2.36 7.58 20.27
CA PHE A 42 -3.68 8.09 20.58
C PHE A 42 -4.44 7.06 21.42
N SER A 43 -5.20 7.50 22.41
CA SER A 43 -6.05 6.61 23.23
C SER A 43 -7.19 5.97 22.44
N ASN A 44 -7.57 6.55 21.31
CA ASN A 44 -8.61 6.02 20.42
C ASN A 44 -8.21 6.27 18.94
N PRO A 45 -7.31 5.45 18.37
CA PRO A 45 -6.82 5.64 17.01
C PRO A 45 -7.83 5.12 15.96
N SER A 46 -7.89 5.78 14.81
CA SER A 46 -8.56 5.26 13.62
C SER A 46 -7.64 4.32 12.85
N GLN A 47 -8.19 3.22 12.33
CA GLN A 47 -7.46 2.28 11.45
C GLN A 47 -7.39 2.79 9.99
N PHE A 48 -8.35 3.62 9.59
CA PHE A 48 -8.45 4.21 8.25
C PHE A 48 -7.64 5.50 8.12
N MET A 49 -7.31 5.87 6.88
CA MET A 49 -6.52 7.06 6.54
C MET A 49 -5.10 7.06 7.12
N THR A 50 -4.49 5.87 7.13
CA THR A 50 -3.13 5.64 7.64
C THR A 50 -2.09 5.49 6.53
N ILE A 51 -2.47 5.73 5.26
CA ILE A 51 -1.58 5.69 4.09
C ILE A 51 -0.49 6.74 4.24
N VAL A 52 0.77 6.27 4.26
CA VAL A 52 1.94 7.14 4.44
C VAL A 52 2.19 8.01 3.22
N ILE A 53 2.60 9.26 3.42
CA ILE A 53 3.18 10.10 2.37
C ILE A 53 4.60 9.57 2.09
N PRO A 54 5.01 9.32 0.82
CA PRO A 54 4.47 9.85 -0.44
C PRO A 54 3.51 8.92 -1.20
N SER A 55 3.02 7.83 -0.61
CA SER A 55 2.13 6.87 -1.29
C SER A 55 0.77 7.47 -1.71
N THR A 56 0.41 8.63 -1.15
CA THR A 56 -0.75 9.41 -1.57
C THR A 56 -0.58 10.11 -2.93
N ALA A 57 0.64 10.17 -3.49
CA ALA A 57 0.90 10.81 -4.78
C ALA A 57 0.14 10.15 -5.94
N THR A 58 -0.30 10.95 -6.90
CA THR A 58 -0.93 10.45 -8.13
C THR A 58 0.11 9.72 -8.99
N GLY A 59 -0.26 8.58 -9.58
CA GLY A 59 0.60 7.81 -10.48
C GLY A 59 1.56 6.82 -9.80
N SER A 60 1.69 6.85 -8.47
CA SER A 60 2.38 5.79 -7.73
C SER A 60 1.52 4.52 -7.63
N ILE A 61 2.17 3.37 -7.72
CA ILE A 61 1.57 2.07 -7.39
C ILE A 61 1.69 1.89 -5.88
N VAL A 62 0.55 1.82 -5.17
CA VAL A 62 0.50 1.77 -3.71
C VAL A 62 0.25 0.35 -3.22
N LEU A 63 1.12 -0.15 -2.34
CA LEU A 63 1.07 -1.52 -1.87
C LEU A 63 0.72 -1.60 -0.39
N GLY A 64 -0.25 -2.46 -0.08
CA GLY A 64 -0.38 -3.06 1.23
C GLY A 64 0.36 -4.40 1.31
N ALA A 65 0.41 -4.99 2.50
CA ALA A 65 1.03 -6.29 2.73
C ALA A 65 0.02 -7.31 3.25
N TYR A 66 0.21 -8.57 2.86
CA TYR A 66 -0.51 -9.70 3.45
C TYR A 66 0.46 -10.83 3.78
N ASN A 67 0.02 -11.75 4.61
CA ASN A 67 0.75 -12.96 4.96
C ASN A 67 0.44 -14.05 3.93
N SER A 68 1.45 -14.47 3.18
CA SER A 68 1.29 -15.50 2.16
C SER A 68 1.05 -16.91 2.70
N HIS A 69 1.25 -17.14 4.01
CA HIS A 69 1.05 -18.46 4.61
C HIS A 69 -0.43 -18.75 4.88
N ASP A 70 -1.19 -17.76 5.34
CA ASP A 70 -2.60 -17.90 5.77
C ASP A 70 -3.55 -16.97 5.03
N ASN A 71 -3.05 -16.19 4.06
CA ASN A 71 -3.81 -15.16 3.33
C ASN A 71 -4.48 -14.10 4.21
N SER A 72 -3.94 -13.85 5.41
CA SER A 72 -4.41 -12.77 6.27
C SER A 72 -3.76 -11.43 5.92
N LEU A 73 -4.48 -10.33 6.13
CA LEU A 73 -3.93 -8.98 5.96
C LEU A 73 -2.86 -8.72 7.02
N TYR A 74 -1.76 -8.06 6.64
CA TYR A 74 -0.74 -7.66 7.60
C TYR A 74 -1.30 -6.58 8.54
N ALA A 75 -1.29 -6.85 9.84
CA ALA A 75 -1.91 -5.98 10.85
C ALA A 75 -1.35 -4.54 10.85
N ALA A 76 -0.08 -4.36 10.48
CA ALA A 76 0.56 -3.04 10.38
C ALA A 76 0.52 -2.45 8.96
N SER A 77 -0.23 -3.04 8.03
CA SER A 77 -0.47 -2.44 6.71
C SER A 77 -1.40 -1.23 6.84
N SER A 78 -0.99 -0.09 6.30
CA SER A 78 -1.82 1.10 6.22
C SER A 78 -3.08 0.88 5.38
N TRP A 79 -4.20 1.47 5.80
CA TRP A 79 -5.49 1.40 5.11
C TRP A 79 -5.92 2.77 4.61
N GLY A 80 -6.59 2.76 3.45
CA GLY A 80 -7.21 3.94 2.87
C GLY A 80 -8.46 4.41 3.63
N PRO A 81 -9.23 5.35 3.07
CA PRO A 81 -8.89 6.13 1.88
C PRO A 81 -7.71 7.07 2.13
N THR A 82 -7.20 7.72 1.09
CA THR A 82 -6.35 8.90 1.30
C THR A 82 -7.21 10.15 1.52
N LEU A 83 -6.64 11.25 2.01
CA LEU A 83 -7.37 12.54 2.10
C LEU A 83 -7.79 13.09 0.73
N VAL A 84 -7.01 12.77 -0.30
CA VAL A 84 -7.37 12.99 -1.69
C VAL A 84 -8.28 11.82 -2.11
N PRO A 85 -9.28 11.98 -3.00
CA PRO A 85 -10.13 10.89 -3.48
C PRO A 85 -9.37 9.88 -4.36
N LYS A 86 -8.40 9.18 -3.76
CA LYS A 86 -7.63 8.08 -4.34
C LYS A 86 -7.85 6.87 -3.44
N LEU A 87 -8.31 5.78 -4.06
CA LEU A 87 -8.33 4.47 -3.42
C LEU A 87 -6.89 4.03 -3.15
N ALA A 88 -6.60 3.62 -1.92
CA ALA A 88 -5.32 3.07 -1.53
C ALA A 88 -5.52 1.98 -0.45
N PRO A 89 -4.71 0.91 -0.43
CA PRO A 89 -3.69 0.59 -1.44
C PRO A 89 -4.30 0.24 -2.80
N ASP A 90 -3.48 0.20 -3.84
CA ASP A 90 -3.91 -0.29 -5.15
C ASP A 90 -4.08 -1.80 -5.11
N LEU A 91 -3.13 -2.51 -4.52
CA LEU A 91 -3.19 -3.96 -4.32
C LEU A 91 -2.33 -4.35 -3.11
N VAL A 92 -2.35 -5.62 -2.74
CA VAL A 92 -1.47 -6.18 -1.72
C VAL A 92 -0.52 -7.21 -2.30
N ALA A 93 0.67 -7.34 -1.72
CA ALA A 93 1.62 -8.38 -2.07
C ALA A 93 2.16 -9.06 -0.79
N PRO A 94 2.81 -10.24 -0.90
CA PRO A 94 3.40 -10.89 0.26
C PRO A 94 4.37 -9.95 0.98
N GLY A 95 4.20 -9.81 2.29
CA GLY A 95 5.02 -8.90 3.09
C GLY A 95 5.19 -9.31 4.53
N VAL A 96 4.87 -10.56 4.89
CA VAL A 96 5.04 -11.09 6.24
C VAL A 96 5.97 -12.30 6.19
N SER A 97 7.02 -12.28 7.03
CA SER A 97 8.00 -13.36 7.14
C SER A 97 8.61 -13.78 5.81
N VAL A 98 8.84 -12.81 4.92
CA VAL A 98 9.43 -13.06 3.60
C VAL A 98 10.93 -13.18 3.76
N GLY A 99 11.47 -14.33 3.34
CA GLY A 99 12.90 -14.61 3.36
C GLY A 99 13.66 -13.87 2.26
N GLY A 100 14.85 -13.36 2.59
CA GLY A 100 15.70 -12.61 1.69
C GLY A 100 17.14 -12.47 2.17
N ALA A 101 17.96 -11.86 1.32
CA ALA A 101 19.35 -11.59 1.64
C ALA A 101 19.47 -10.47 2.68
N VAL A 102 20.35 -10.67 3.65
CA VAL A 102 20.72 -9.68 4.68
C VAL A 102 22.23 -9.54 4.73
N PRO A 103 22.75 -8.43 5.27
CA PRO A 103 24.16 -8.34 5.63
C PRO A 103 24.55 -9.55 6.51
N GLY A 104 25.45 -10.39 6.00
CA GLY A 104 25.96 -11.57 6.71
C GLY A 104 25.17 -12.87 6.54
N GLY A 105 24.12 -12.93 5.71
CA GLY A 105 23.45 -14.21 5.43
C GLY A 105 22.03 -14.10 4.86
N TYR A 106 21.14 -14.94 5.40
CA TYR A 106 19.74 -15.03 5.02
C TYR A 106 18.85 -14.77 6.23
N GLY A 107 17.80 -13.99 6.06
CA GLY A 107 16.86 -13.65 7.13
C GLY A 107 15.46 -13.41 6.57
N ALA A 108 14.48 -13.27 7.47
CA ALA A 108 13.10 -12.96 7.10
C ALA A 108 12.67 -11.62 7.71
N PHE A 109 11.91 -10.84 6.94
CA PHE A 109 11.37 -9.55 7.38
C PHE A 109 9.88 -9.48 7.11
N SER A 110 9.24 -8.53 7.79
CA SER A 110 7.84 -8.19 7.61
C SER A 110 7.69 -6.68 7.40
N GLY A 111 6.87 -6.27 6.45
CA GLY A 111 6.56 -4.88 6.16
C GLY A 111 6.05 -4.64 4.75
N THR A 112 5.31 -3.54 4.56
CA THR A 112 4.83 -3.10 3.25
C THR A 112 5.97 -2.72 2.29
N SER A 113 7.16 -2.41 2.82
CA SER A 113 8.38 -2.22 2.01
C SER A 113 8.76 -3.48 1.22
N ILE A 114 8.51 -4.66 1.77
CA ILE A 114 8.79 -5.94 1.11
C ILE A 114 7.76 -6.18 0.00
N ALA A 115 6.48 -5.96 0.30
CA ALA A 115 5.41 -6.03 -0.68
C ALA A 115 5.71 -5.10 -1.88
N ALA A 116 6.15 -3.87 -1.62
CA ALA A 116 6.59 -2.93 -2.65
C ALA A 116 7.77 -3.46 -3.47
N ALA A 117 8.77 -4.07 -2.84
CA ALA A 117 9.93 -4.66 -3.54
C ALA A 117 9.52 -5.83 -4.45
N ILE A 118 8.63 -6.72 -3.99
CA ILE A 118 8.10 -7.83 -4.80
C ILE A 118 7.34 -7.28 -6.01
N THR A 119 6.45 -6.31 -5.80
CA THR A 119 5.71 -5.68 -6.91
C THR A 119 6.63 -4.94 -7.87
N ALA A 120 7.72 -4.33 -7.40
CA ALA A 120 8.72 -3.71 -8.26
C ALA A 120 9.39 -4.76 -9.18
N GLY A 121 9.75 -5.93 -8.64
CA GLY A 121 10.26 -7.05 -9.44
C GLY A 121 9.24 -7.54 -10.48
N ALA A 122 7.96 -7.69 -10.09
CA ALA A 122 6.88 -8.05 -11.00
C ALA A 122 6.70 -7.00 -12.12
N SER A 123 6.78 -5.72 -11.77
CA SER A 123 6.72 -4.60 -12.71
C SER A 123 7.88 -4.63 -13.70
N ALA A 124 9.09 -4.96 -13.24
CA ALA A 124 10.26 -5.09 -14.11
C ALA A 124 10.09 -6.22 -15.13
N ILE A 125 9.47 -7.34 -14.74
CA ILE A 125 9.16 -8.44 -15.67
C ILE A 125 8.16 -8.00 -16.75
N LEU A 126 7.12 -7.24 -16.38
CA LEU A 126 6.18 -6.68 -17.34
C LEU A 126 6.87 -5.71 -18.32
N LEU A 127 7.73 -4.84 -17.82
CA LEU A 127 8.51 -3.90 -18.65
C LEU A 127 9.51 -4.61 -19.56
N GLN A 128 10.15 -5.69 -19.08
CA GLN A 128 11.01 -6.54 -19.91
C GLN A 128 10.21 -7.13 -21.07
N TRP A 129 9.02 -7.66 -20.81
CA TRP A 129 8.16 -8.22 -21.84
C TRP A 129 7.67 -7.15 -22.83
N GLY A 130 7.22 -6.00 -22.35
CA GLY A 130 6.67 -4.94 -23.19
C GLY A 130 7.75 -4.21 -23.99
N ILE A 131 8.72 -3.62 -23.30
CA ILE A 131 9.69 -2.69 -23.90
C ILE A 131 10.87 -3.47 -24.49
N VAL A 132 11.50 -4.34 -23.71
CA VAL A 132 12.79 -4.95 -24.11
C VAL A 132 12.59 -6.03 -25.18
N LEU A 133 11.53 -6.83 -25.07
CA LEU A 133 11.18 -7.82 -26.10
C LEU A 133 10.33 -7.22 -27.25
N GLY A 134 9.99 -5.93 -27.16
CA GLY A 134 9.32 -5.20 -28.25
C GLY A 134 7.84 -5.50 -28.46
N ASN A 135 7.16 -6.16 -27.51
CA ASN A 135 5.74 -6.49 -27.63
C ASN A 135 4.83 -5.26 -27.43
N GLU A 136 5.20 -4.33 -26.53
CA GLU A 136 4.47 -3.09 -26.28
C GLU A 136 5.47 -1.93 -26.00
N PRO A 137 6.06 -1.30 -27.05
CA PRO A 137 7.14 -0.33 -26.90
C PRO A 137 6.79 0.93 -26.10
N TYR A 138 5.50 1.26 -25.99
CA TYR A 138 4.99 2.44 -25.28
C TYR A 138 4.49 2.13 -23.87
N MET A 139 4.81 0.94 -23.33
CA MET A 139 4.42 0.56 -21.98
C MET A 139 4.98 1.55 -20.95
N ASN A 140 4.12 2.02 -20.05
CA ASN A 140 4.45 2.99 -19.00
C ASN A 140 3.93 2.55 -17.62
N SER A 141 4.19 3.33 -16.57
CA SER A 141 3.77 3.00 -15.20
C SER A 141 2.24 2.86 -15.06
N ALA A 142 1.45 3.66 -15.77
CA ALA A 142 -0.01 3.56 -15.75
C ALA A 142 -0.49 2.24 -16.38
N ARG A 143 0.14 1.82 -17.49
CA ARG A 143 -0.14 0.53 -18.13
C ARG A 143 0.26 -0.64 -17.23
N VAL A 144 1.45 -0.59 -16.63
CA VAL A 144 1.91 -1.60 -15.66
C VAL A 144 0.95 -1.69 -14.48
N ARG A 145 0.56 -0.56 -13.88
CA ARG A 145 -0.42 -0.51 -12.78
C ARG A 145 -1.75 -1.15 -13.20
N ALA A 146 -2.26 -0.84 -14.38
CA ALA A 146 -3.51 -1.42 -14.88
C ALA A 146 -3.41 -2.94 -15.05
N LEU A 147 -2.31 -3.45 -15.58
CA LEU A 147 -2.08 -4.89 -15.76
C LEU A 147 -1.96 -5.64 -14.42
N LEU A 148 -1.29 -5.04 -13.45
CA LEU A 148 -1.21 -5.60 -12.10
C LEU A 148 -2.59 -5.65 -11.43
N ILE A 149 -3.38 -4.57 -11.54
CA ILE A 149 -4.75 -4.50 -11.02
C ILE A 149 -5.66 -5.55 -11.69
N LEU A 150 -5.65 -5.61 -13.02
CA LEU A 150 -6.47 -6.57 -13.78
C LEU A 150 -6.08 -8.03 -13.50
N GLY A 151 -4.81 -8.26 -13.17
CA GLY A 151 -4.30 -9.58 -12.83
C GLY A 151 -4.56 -10.02 -11.38
N CYS A 152 -4.99 -9.12 -10.49
CA CYS A 152 -5.11 -9.44 -9.07
C CYS A 152 -6.06 -10.62 -8.79
N ASP A 153 -5.70 -11.43 -7.79
CA ASP A 153 -6.62 -12.41 -7.23
C ASP A 153 -7.55 -11.71 -6.22
N THR A 154 -8.85 -11.97 -6.33
CA THR A 154 -9.85 -11.45 -5.40
C THR A 154 -10.36 -12.58 -4.51
N THR A 155 -10.63 -12.24 -3.26
CA THR A 155 -11.20 -13.20 -2.31
C THR A 155 -12.72 -13.09 -2.39
N ALA A 156 -13.42 -14.20 -2.60
CA ALA A 156 -14.88 -14.18 -2.80
C ALA A 156 -15.66 -13.57 -1.62
N ASP A 157 -15.08 -13.64 -0.42
CA ASP A 157 -15.69 -13.15 0.83
C ASP A 157 -15.54 -11.63 1.02
N LEU A 158 -14.79 -10.95 0.15
CA LEU A 158 -14.51 -9.52 0.25
C LEU A 158 -14.97 -8.78 -1.00
N GLN A 159 -15.63 -7.64 -0.80
CA GLN A 159 -15.92 -6.74 -1.90
C GLN A 159 -14.63 -6.02 -2.30
N HIS A 160 -14.30 -6.07 -3.60
CA HIS A 160 -13.16 -5.37 -4.17
C HIS A 160 -13.63 -4.30 -5.18
N PRO A 161 -12.94 -3.15 -5.27
CA PRO A 161 -11.84 -2.76 -4.39
C PRO A 161 -12.30 -2.35 -2.98
N ASN A 162 -11.42 -2.50 -1.99
CA ASN A 162 -11.65 -2.00 -0.63
C ASN A 162 -10.39 -1.31 -0.05
N MET A 163 -10.54 -0.65 1.10
CA MET A 163 -9.48 0.18 1.71
C MET A 163 -8.33 -0.62 2.33
N GLN A 164 -8.45 -1.94 2.41
CA GLN A 164 -7.49 -2.85 3.04
C GLN A 164 -6.66 -3.61 2.01
N TRP A 165 -7.35 -4.21 1.03
CA TRP A 165 -6.80 -5.08 0.00
C TRP A 165 -6.64 -4.39 -1.35
N GLY A 166 -7.17 -3.17 -1.51
CA GLY A 166 -7.26 -2.54 -2.82
C GLY A 166 -8.05 -3.42 -3.78
N TYR A 167 -7.53 -3.57 -4.99
CA TYR A 167 -8.10 -4.43 -6.04
C TYR A 167 -7.87 -5.94 -5.82
N GLY A 168 -7.04 -6.36 -4.86
CA GLY A 168 -6.78 -7.76 -4.57
C GLY A 168 -5.29 -8.04 -4.30
N SER A 169 -4.92 -9.31 -4.32
CA SER A 169 -3.53 -9.75 -4.14
C SER A 169 -2.79 -9.87 -5.48
N LEU A 170 -1.50 -9.52 -5.47
CA LEU A 170 -0.62 -9.56 -6.64
C LEU A 170 -0.57 -10.96 -7.27
N ASN A 171 -0.97 -11.06 -8.54
CA ASN A 171 -0.80 -12.27 -9.35
C ASN A 171 -0.20 -11.92 -10.73
N LEU A 172 1.14 -11.97 -10.80
CA LEU A 172 1.90 -11.65 -12.02
C LEU A 172 1.60 -12.62 -13.17
N PHE A 173 1.36 -13.90 -12.87
CA PHE A 173 1.05 -14.89 -13.89
C PHE A 173 -0.25 -14.53 -14.62
N ASN A 174 -1.28 -14.16 -13.86
CA ASN A 174 -2.54 -13.72 -14.43
C ASN A 174 -2.39 -12.40 -15.20
N SER A 175 -1.60 -11.44 -14.71
CA SER A 175 -1.26 -10.21 -15.47
C SER A 175 -0.62 -10.51 -16.83
N LEU A 176 0.32 -11.45 -16.89
CA LEU A 176 0.98 -11.88 -18.14
C LEU A 176 0.03 -12.65 -19.07
N ARG A 177 -0.88 -13.43 -18.51
CA ARG A 177 -1.92 -14.14 -19.28
C ARG A 177 -2.84 -13.15 -19.98
N ILE A 178 -3.32 -12.14 -19.24
CA ILE A 178 -4.18 -11.07 -19.79
C ILE A 178 -3.47 -10.32 -20.93
N LEU A 179 -2.16 -10.06 -20.80
CA LEU A 179 -1.35 -9.48 -21.87
C LEU A 179 -1.38 -10.35 -23.15
N LYS A 180 -1.07 -11.65 -23.03
CA LYS A 180 -1.06 -12.55 -24.19
C LYS A 180 -2.43 -12.70 -24.86
N ASP A 181 -3.50 -12.75 -24.07
CA ASP A 181 -4.86 -12.88 -24.59
C ASP A 181 -5.31 -11.61 -25.36
N GLN A 182 -4.70 -10.45 -25.08
CA GLN A 182 -4.95 -9.21 -25.82
C GLN A 182 -4.20 -9.18 -27.16
N ASP A 183 -2.95 -9.67 -27.20
CA ASP A 183 -2.16 -9.75 -28.45
C ASP A 183 -2.78 -10.69 -29.49
N GLN A 184 -3.47 -11.76 -29.05
CA GLN A 184 -4.11 -12.71 -29.98
C GLN A 184 -5.39 -12.16 -30.64
N LYS A 185 -5.91 -11.02 -30.18
CA LYS A 185 -7.13 -10.40 -30.71
C LYS A 185 -6.86 -9.22 -31.65
N SER A 186 -5.60 -8.84 -31.86
CA SER A 186 -5.15 -7.82 -32.82
C SER A 186 -4.52 -8.45 -34.05
#